data_AF-A0A917N7N4-F1
#
_entry.id   AF-A0A917N7N4-F1
#
_cell.length_a   1.000
_cell.length_b   1.000
_cell.length_c   1.000
_cell.angle_alpha   90.00
_cell.angle_beta   90.00
_cell.angle_gamma   90.00
#
_symmetry.space_group_name_H-M   'P 1'
#
loop_
_entity.id
_entity.type
_entity.pdbx_description
1 polymer ?
#
loop_
_entity_poly.entity_id
_entity_poly.type
_entity_poly.pdbx_seq_one_letter_code
_entity_poly.pdbx_strand_id
1 'polypeptide(L)'
;MATLDGMKWLPGGWQRADRVDQERATVPARARDTARYTSGPPPEPATRVQPGVGHRPVLLSADAHDVDVSASSFRMLLVGGGISGLLTVLMAAALVNSGSSVGLWIGQLVFSVLFLWFITASRGMLSSRGFLIDRSGFYARTRGEVFGVAWDEIKAVGVGTLPWIQNSRPVAPERRQALEFYPADPGFAARHPELDRWLVAEPPSMPGLPGERYRFHLPPFSRLPRNLEAAVQAVAPQKWVGQYKRRLPPTPS
;
A
#
# COMPACT_ATOMS: atom_id res chain seq x y z
N MET A 1 35.00 -41.93 -4.59
CA MET A 1 34.49 -40.54 -4.45
C MET A 1 34.06 -40.08 -5.83
N ALA A 2 32.75 -40.03 -6.10
CA ALA A 2 32.24 -39.62 -7.40
C ALA A 2 32.17 -38.09 -7.44
N THR A 3 33.09 -37.48 -8.18
CA THR A 3 33.11 -36.05 -8.50
C THR A 3 32.38 -35.84 -9.82
N LEU A 4 31.19 -35.23 -9.76
CA LEU A 4 30.61 -34.50 -10.89
C LEU A 4 31.15 -33.07 -10.82
N ASP A 5 31.61 -32.56 -11.97
CA ASP A 5 32.30 -31.28 -12.15
C ASP A 5 31.86 -30.19 -11.15
N GLY A 6 32.80 -29.74 -10.32
CA GLY A 6 32.68 -28.53 -9.49
C GLY A 6 31.79 -28.61 -8.24
N MET A 7 31.20 -29.77 -7.91
CA MET A 7 30.33 -29.90 -6.73
C MET A 7 30.89 -30.88 -5.70
N LYS A 8 31.01 -30.44 -4.44
CA LYS A 8 31.42 -31.27 -3.31
C LYS A 8 30.23 -31.48 -2.37
N TRP A 9 30.00 -32.73 -1.97
CA TRP A 9 28.98 -33.08 -0.98
C TRP A 9 29.50 -32.81 0.44
N LEU A 10 28.72 -32.04 1.23
CA LEU A 10 28.98 -31.74 2.64
C LEU A 10 27.75 -32.10 3.49
N PRO A 11 27.88 -32.27 4.83
CA PRO A 11 26.74 -32.52 5.72
C PRO A 11 25.79 -31.32 5.69
N GLY A 12 24.77 -31.39 4.84
CA GLY A 12 23.86 -30.27 4.56
C GLY A 12 23.54 -30.04 3.07
N GLY A 13 24.17 -30.76 2.14
CA GLY A 13 23.82 -30.74 0.71
C GLY A 13 25.01 -30.51 -0.24
N TRP A 14 24.69 -30.40 -1.55
CA TRP A 14 25.67 -30.10 -2.60
C TRP A 14 26.05 -28.61 -2.58
N GLN A 15 27.34 -28.31 -2.48
CA GLN A 15 27.86 -26.93 -2.58
C GLN A 15 28.93 -26.83 -3.68
N ARG A 16 28.94 -25.71 -4.42
CA ARG A 16 29.98 -25.40 -5.42
C ARG A 16 31.28 -24.98 -4.72
N ALA A 17 32.40 -25.53 -5.18
CA ALA A 17 33.71 -25.35 -4.56
C ALA A 17 34.27 -23.90 -4.65
N ASP A 18 33.79 -23.10 -5.59
CA ASP A 18 34.45 -21.87 -6.03
C ASP A 18 34.24 -20.66 -5.09
N ARG A 19 33.46 -20.82 -4.02
CA ARG A 19 33.08 -19.70 -3.14
C ARG A 19 34.00 -19.50 -1.93
N VAL A 20 34.89 -20.44 -1.63
CA VAL A 20 35.62 -20.45 -0.34
C VAL A 20 36.98 -19.73 -0.41
N ASP A 21 37.57 -19.58 -1.59
CA ASP A 21 38.93 -19.01 -1.72
C ASP A 21 38.98 -17.48 -1.93
N GLN A 22 37.83 -16.81 -2.11
CA GLN A 22 37.80 -15.36 -2.33
C GLN A 22 37.70 -14.53 -1.04
N GLU A 23 37.46 -15.15 0.12
CA GLU A 23 37.30 -14.46 1.41
C GLU A 23 38.60 -14.32 2.22
N ARG A 24 39.75 -14.77 1.68
CA ARG A 24 41.07 -14.63 2.32
C ARG A 24 42.03 -13.81 1.47
N ALA A 25 41.75 -12.52 1.32
CA ALA A 25 42.78 -11.55 0.93
C ALA A 25 42.56 -10.18 1.61
N THR A 26 43.31 -9.98 2.70
CA THR A 26 43.95 -8.72 3.16
C THR A 26 43.11 -7.48 3.46
N VAL A 27 42.92 -7.18 4.77
CA VAL A 27 43.18 -5.85 5.39
C VAL A 27 43.61 -6.06 6.86
N PRO A 28 44.67 -5.40 7.37
CA PRO A 28 45.26 -5.69 8.69
C PRO A 28 44.50 -5.02 9.86
N ALA A 29 44.62 -5.68 11.02
CA ALA A 29 44.11 -5.24 12.32
C ALA A 29 44.91 -4.04 12.88
N ARG A 30 44.21 -3.03 13.44
CA ARG A 30 44.78 -2.20 14.52
C ARG A 30 43.74 -1.47 15.38
N ALA A 31 44.02 -1.51 16.68
CA ALA A 31 43.63 -0.63 17.79
C ALA A 31 42.14 -0.55 18.21
N ARG A 32 41.84 -1.33 19.27
CA ARG A 32 40.90 -0.93 20.32
C ARG A 32 41.39 0.38 20.92
N ASP A 33 40.61 1.44 20.80
CA ASP A 33 40.77 2.65 21.58
C ASP A 33 39.45 2.98 22.28
N THR A 34 39.55 3.17 23.59
CA THR A 34 38.45 3.39 24.52
C THR A 34 37.75 4.73 24.23
N ALA A 35 36.44 4.69 24.02
CA ALA A 35 35.63 5.89 23.76
C ALA A 35 35.66 6.86 24.95
N ARG A 36 36.33 7.98 24.74
CA ARG A 36 36.32 9.17 25.59
C ARG A 36 34.99 9.91 25.36
N TYR A 37 34.19 10.05 26.41
CA TYR A 37 32.98 10.88 26.37
C TYR A 37 33.36 12.33 26.03
N THR A 38 32.95 12.78 24.85
CA THR A 38 32.91 14.20 24.49
C THR A 38 31.45 14.55 24.25
N SER A 39 30.92 15.41 25.11
CA SER A 39 29.59 16.00 24.99
C SER A 39 29.57 16.99 23.83
N GLY A 40 29.12 16.53 22.66
CA GLY A 40 28.77 17.36 21.51
C GLY A 40 27.24 17.39 21.29
N PRO A 41 26.69 18.43 20.63
CA PRO A 41 25.25 18.59 20.41
C PRO A 41 24.66 17.45 19.56
N PRO A 42 23.34 17.17 19.67
CA PRO A 42 22.73 15.92 19.25
C PRO A 42 22.95 15.63 17.76
N PRO A 43 23.23 14.36 17.38
CA PRO A 43 23.39 13.98 16.00
C PRO A 43 22.05 14.10 15.26
N GLU A 44 22.07 14.93 14.23
CA GLU A 44 21.17 14.93 13.08
C GLU A 44 20.85 13.47 12.68
N PRO A 45 19.57 13.06 12.54
CA PRO A 45 19.25 11.68 12.23
C PRO A 45 19.75 11.33 10.82
N ALA A 46 20.90 10.68 10.78
CA ALA A 46 21.44 9.99 9.63
C ALA A 46 20.54 8.80 9.28
N THR A 47 19.53 9.04 8.46
CA THR A 47 18.94 8.00 7.61
C THR A 47 18.92 8.52 6.18
N ARG A 48 20.11 8.82 5.66
CA ARG A 48 20.34 9.06 4.25
C ARG A 48 20.40 7.71 3.53
N VAL A 49 19.24 7.17 3.20
CA VAL A 49 19.14 6.16 2.14
C VAL A 49 19.62 6.85 0.86
N GLN A 50 20.74 6.41 0.28
CA GLN A 50 21.13 6.82 -1.07
C GLN A 50 20.13 6.22 -2.06
N PRO A 51 19.36 7.03 -2.81
CA PRO A 51 18.60 6.54 -3.95
C PRO A 51 19.56 6.36 -5.12
N GLY A 52 19.41 5.25 -5.85
CA GLY A 52 20.05 5.08 -7.16
C GLY A 52 19.75 6.25 -8.09
N VAL A 53 20.67 6.45 -9.04
CA VAL A 53 20.63 7.49 -10.08
C VAL A 53 19.24 7.56 -10.72
N GLY A 54 18.48 8.64 -10.42
CA GLY A 54 17.21 8.95 -11.09
C GLY A 54 16.04 9.34 -10.17
N HIS A 55 16.06 9.00 -8.87
CA HIS A 55 14.95 9.38 -7.98
C HIS A 55 15.28 10.67 -7.22
N ARG A 56 14.79 11.81 -7.75
CA ARG A 56 14.83 13.08 -7.04
C ARG A 56 14.04 12.91 -5.73
N PRO A 57 14.63 13.16 -4.54
CA PRO A 57 13.89 13.05 -3.29
C PRO A 57 12.73 14.03 -3.35
N VAL A 58 11.51 13.51 -3.24
CA VAL A 58 10.30 14.32 -3.16
C VAL A 58 10.36 15.05 -1.83
N LEU A 59 10.69 16.35 -1.87
CA LEU A 59 10.55 17.24 -0.72
C LEU A 59 9.06 17.54 -0.55
N LEU A 60 8.42 16.82 0.37
CA LEU A 60 7.06 17.14 0.84
C LEU A 60 7.12 18.41 1.68
N SER A 61 6.22 19.36 1.45
CA SER A 61 6.06 20.51 2.33
C SER A 61 5.54 20.07 3.70
N ALA A 62 5.77 20.91 4.71
CA ALA A 62 5.24 20.71 6.06
C ALA A 62 3.69 20.68 6.09
N ASP A 63 3.04 21.24 5.08
CA ASP A 63 1.58 21.30 4.93
C ASP A 63 1.00 20.08 4.16
N ALA A 64 1.79 19.04 3.91
CA ALA A 64 1.33 17.88 3.15
C ALA A 64 0.19 17.13 3.88
N HIS A 65 -0.94 16.98 3.21
CA HIS A 65 -2.05 16.16 3.68
C HIS A 65 -1.78 14.68 3.39
N ASP A 66 -1.51 13.89 4.44
CA ASP A 66 -1.42 12.42 4.34
C ASP A 66 -2.81 11.79 4.47
N VAL A 67 -3.26 11.18 3.38
CA VAL A 67 -4.48 10.38 3.32
C VAL A 67 -4.09 8.90 3.32
N ASP A 68 -4.06 8.32 4.52
CA ASP A 68 -3.71 6.91 4.71
C ASP A 68 -4.90 5.98 4.44
N VAL A 69 -4.75 5.20 3.37
CA VAL A 69 -5.73 4.21 2.92
C VAL A 69 -5.64 2.94 3.78
N SER A 70 -4.45 2.63 4.30
CA SER A 70 -4.19 1.44 5.11
C SER A 70 -4.79 1.53 6.51
N ALA A 71 -4.67 2.68 7.18
CA ALA A 71 -5.23 2.91 8.52
C ALA A 71 -6.75 2.69 8.60
N SER A 72 -7.50 3.13 7.58
CA SER A 72 -8.97 2.99 7.57
C SER A 72 -9.40 1.53 7.51
N SER A 73 -8.70 0.72 6.71
CA SER A 73 -9.00 -0.70 6.53
C SER A 73 -8.52 -1.52 7.73
N PHE A 74 -7.36 -1.16 8.29
CA PHE A 74 -6.82 -1.76 9.50
C PHE A 74 -7.73 -1.57 10.71
N ARG A 75 -8.36 -0.40 10.88
CA ARG A 75 -9.33 -0.17 11.98
C ARG A 75 -10.51 -1.13 11.94
N MET A 76 -11.09 -1.40 10.77
CA MET A 76 -12.19 -2.37 10.66
C MET A 76 -11.72 -3.78 10.98
N LEU A 77 -10.53 -4.17 10.53
CA LEU A 77 -9.95 -5.48 10.89
C LEU A 77 -9.64 -5.60 12.39
N LEU A 78 -9.17 -4.53 13.03
CA LEU A 78 -8.94 -4.51 14.48
C LEU A 78 -10.24 -4.70 15.26
N VAL A 79 -11.33 -4.05 14.84
CA VAL A 79 -12.64 -4.22 15.49
C VAL A 79 -13.15 -5.66 15.32
N GLY A 80 -13.11 -6.19 14.10
CA GLY A 80 -13.53 -7.58 13.83
C GLY A 80 -12.65 -8.63 14.52
N GLY A 81 -11.33 -8.42 14.49
CA GLY A 81 -10.34 -9.24 15.19
C GLY A 81 -10.50 -9.17 16.71
N GLY A 82 -10.73 -7.98 17.27
CA GLY A 82 -10.97 -7.81 18.71
C GLY A 82 -12.23 -8.53 19.19
N ILE A 83 -13.34 -8.42 18.45
CA ILE A 83 -14.60 -9.11 18.78
C ILE A 83 -14.42 -10.62 18.68
N SER A 84 -13.85 -11.13 17.58
CA SER A 84 -13.62 -12.57 17.39
C SER A 84 -12.64 -13.16 18.41
N GLY A 85 -11.58 -12.42 18.76
CA GLY A 85 -10.63 -12.80 19.81
C GLY A 85 -11.31 -12.87 21.19
N LEU A 86 -12.08 -11.84 21.56
CA LEU A 86 -12.82 -11.81 22.82
C LEU A 86 -13.81 -12.99 22.93
N LEU A 87 -14.59 -13.25 21.88
CA LEU A 87 -15.54 -14.36 21.85
C LEU A 87 -14.84 -15.71 21.96
N THR A 88 -13.67 -15.87 21.33
CA THR A 88 -12.83 -17.07 21.51
C THR A 88 -12.46 -17.28 22.98
N VAL A 89 -12.00 -16.23 23.67
CA VAL A 89 -11.61 -16.31 25.09
C VAL A 89 -12.82 -16.60 25.98
N LEU A 90 -13.96 -15.95 25.74
CA LEU A 90 -15.19 -16.18 26.52
C LEU A 90 -15.70 -17.61 26.37
N MET A 91 -15.66 -18.18 25.16
CA MET A 91 -16.06 -19.57 24.92
C MET A 91 -15.10 -20.55 25.60
N ALA A 92 -13.80 -20.29 25.57
CA ALA A 92 -12.80 -21.09 26.28
C ALA A 92 -13.01 -21.02 27.81
N ALA A 93 -13.28 -19.84 28.36
CA ALA A 93 -13.59 -19.68 29.79
C ALA A 93 -14.89 -20.40 30.19
N ALA A 94 -15.92 -20.33 29.33
CA ALA A 94 -17.18 -21.02 29.55
C ALA A 94 -17.01 -22.55 29.54
N LEU A 95 -16.15 -23.09 28.67
CA LEU A 95 -15.80 -24.53 28.64
C LEU A 95 -15.12 -24.99 29.93
N VAL A 96 -14.24 -24.16 30.49
CA VAL A 96 -13.56 -24.46 31.76
C VAL A 96 -14.54 -24.43 32.94
N ASN A 97 -15.49 -23.48 32.95
CA ASN A 97 -16.38 -23.27 34.10
C ASN A 97 -17.66 -24.11 34.08
N SER A 98 -18.22 -24.38 32.89
CA SER A 98 -19.56 -24.96 32.73
C SER A 98 -19.54 -26.42 32.23
N GLY A 99 -18.35 -26.96 31.97
CA GLY A 99 -18.15 -28.29 31.42
C GLY A 99 -18.16 -28.37 29.89
N SER A 100 -17.88 -29.58 29.40
CA SER A 100 -17.72 -29.89 27.97
C SER A 100 -19.07 -29.91 27.23
N SER A 101 -19.50 -28.75 26.73
CA SER A 101 -20.60 -28.65 25.76
C SER A 101 -20.04 -28.64 24.34
N VAL A 102 -20.56 -29.51 23.47
CA VAL A 102 -20.21 -29.58 22.04
C VAL A 102 -20.42 -28.23 21.34
N GLY A 103 -21.47 -27.49 21.72
CA GLY A 103 -21.76 -26.18 21.15
C GLY A 103 -20.68 -25.13 21.45
N LEU A 104 -20.10 -25.16 22.65
CA LEU A 104 -19.02 -24.24 23.03
C LEU A 104 -17.72 -24.56 22.29
N TRP A 105 -17.42 -25.84 22.07
CA TRP A 105 -16.28 -26.27 21.25
C TRP A 105 -16.40 -25.80 19.80
N ILE A 106 -17.58 -25.99 19.20
CA ILE A 106 -17.85 -25.51 17.82
C ILE A 106 -17.70 -23.98 17.77
N GLY A 107 -18.31 -23.27 18.72
CA GLY A 107 -18.20 -21.81 18.82
C GLY A 107 -16.75 -21.34 18.94
N GLN A 108 -15.96 -21.95 19.84
CA GLN A 108 -14.55 -21.63 20.02
C GLN A 108 -13.76 -21.84 18.72
N LEU A 109 -13.94 -22.97 18.03
CA LEU A 109 -13.23 -23.24 16.78
C LEU A 109 -13.59 -22.22 15.70
N VAL A 110 -14.88 -21.90 15.54
CA VAL A 110 -15.33 -20.91 14.56
C VAL A 110 -14.73 -19.53 14.85
N PHE A 111 -14.81 -19.04 16.08
CA PHE A 111 -14.24 -17.73 16.43
C PHE A 111 -12.71 -17.72 16.37
N SER A 112 -12.04 -18.83 16.69
CA SER A 112 -10.59 -18.97 16.56
C SER A 112 -10.13 -18.88 15.11
N VAL A 113 -10.83 -19.58 14.20
CA VAL A 113 -10.55 -19.53 12.76
C VAL A 113 -10.80 -18.13 12.22
N LEU A 114 -11.91 -17.49 12.60
CA LEU A 114 -12.19 -16.09 12.22
C LEU A 114 -11.10 -15.15 12.74
N PHE A 115 -10.68 -15.29 13.99
CA PHE A 115 -9.63 -14.48 14.59
C PHE A 115 -8.29 -14.66 13.87
N LEU A 116 -7.91 -15.91 13.57
CA LEU A 116 -6.68 -16.20 12.82
C LEU A 116 -6.75 -15.65 11.38
N TRP A 117 -7.93 -15.69 10.76
CA TRP A 117 -8.16 -15.06 9.47
C TRP A 117 -7.96 -13.53 9.55
N PHE A 118 -8.46 -12.87 10.60
CA PHE A 118 -8.20 -11.43 10.82
C PHE A 118 -6.71 -11.11 11.02
N ILE A 119 -5.98 -11.93 11.78
CA ILE A 119 -4.53 -11.75 11.98
C ILE A 119 -3.80 -11.87 10.64
N THR A 120 -4.08 -12.91 9.85
CA THR A 120 -3.40 -13.13 8.57
C THR A 120 -3.77 -12.06 7.54
N ALA A 121 -5.03 -11.64 7.48
CA ALA A 121 -5.49 -10.55 6.62
C ALA A 121 -4.84 -9.19 6.99
N SER A 122 -4.60 -8.94 8.29
CA SER A 122 -4.01 -7.68 8.74
C SER A 122 -2.56 -7.48 8.29
N ARG A 123 -1.78 -8.57 8.11
CA ARG A 123 -0.37 -8.48 7.65
C ARG A 123 -0.25 -7.89 6.25
N GLY A 124 -1.23 -8.15 5.37
CA GLY A 124 -1.26 -7.59 4.01
C GLY A 124 -1.58 -6.09 3.97
N MET A 125 -2.19 -5.54 5.02
CA MET A 125 -2.61 -4.14 5.09
C MET A 125 -1.55 -3.19 5.65
N LEU A 126 -0.49 -3.70 6.28
CA LEU A 126 0.65 -2.89 6.72
C LEU A 126 1.46 -2.32 5.55
N SER A 127 1.15 -2.68 4.29
CA SER A 127 1.72 -1.97 3.16
C SER A 127 1.17 -0.56 3.12
N SER A 128 2.00 0.45 3.42
CA SER A 128 1.68 1.87 3.34
C SER A 128 1.12 2.23 1.97
N ARG A 129 -0.20 2.17 1.82
CA ARG A 129 -0.94 2.62 0.66
C ARG A 129 -1.64 3.90 1.06
N GLY A 130 -1.50 4.94 0.27
CA GLY A 130 -2.03 6.25 0.62
C GLY A 130 -1.80 7.26 -0.47
N PHE A 131 -2.24 8.47 -0.18
CA PHE A 131 -1.99 9.62 -1.03
C PHE A 131 -1.42 10.73 -0.18
N LEU A 132 -0.39 11.40 -0.66
CA LEU A 132 0.09 12.65 -0.09
C LEU A 132 -0.33 13.76 -1.04
N ILE A 133 -0.93 14.80 -0.50
CA ILE A 133 -1.43 15.93 -1.29
C ILE A 133 -0.82 17.20 -0.73
N ASP A 134 -0.12 17.95 -1.57
CA ASP A 134 0.56 19.18 -1.18
C ASP A 134 0.51 20.19 -2.35
N ARG A 135 0.85 21.46 -2.11
CA ARG A 135 0.83 22.55 -3.10
C ARG A 135 1.68 22.29 -4.33
N SER A 136 2.71 21.45 -4.20
CA SER A 136 3.55 21.02 -5.32
C SER A 136 2.87 19.99 -6.22
N GLY A 137 2.02 19.13 -5.68
CA GLY A 137 1.46 18.04 -6.46
C GLY A 137 0.69 16.98 -5.67
N PHE A 138 0.34 15.94 -6.41
CA PHE A 138 -0.32 14.74 -5.96
C PHE A 138 0.68 13.59 -5.91
N TYR A 139 0.73 12.87 -4.80
CA TYR A 139 1.66 11.77 -4.61
C TYR A 139 0.94 10.47 -4.26
N ALA A 140 1.07 9.45 -5.10
CA ALA A 140 0.56 8.11 -4.82
C ALA A 140 1.61 7.30 -4.04
N ARG A 141 1.30 6.89 -2.81
CA ARG A 141 2.15 6.05 -1.96
C ARG A 141 1.71 4.59 -2.06
N THR A 142 2.66 3.70 -2.35
CA THR A 142 2.40 2.26 -2.51
C THR A 142 3.64 1.43 -2.19
N ARG A 143 3.54 0.50 -1.23
CA ARG A 143 4.56 -0.55 -0.96
C ARG A 143 6.02 -0.06 -1.03
N GLY A 144 6.31 1.04 -0.34
CA GLY A 144 7.67 1.60 -0.24
C GLY A 144 8.05 2.60 -1.34
N GLU A 145 7.18 2.80 -2.33
CA GLU A 145 7.36 3.76 -3.41
C GLU A 145 6.38 4.94 -3.25
N VAL A 146 6.84 6.13 -3.64
CA VAL A 146 6.04 7.35 -3.70
C VAL A 146 6.20 7.95 -5.09
N PHE A 147 5.10 8.03 -5.83
CA PHE A 147 5.07 8.57 -7.18
C PHE A 147 4.41 9.93 -7.17
N GLY A 148 5.18 10.97 -7.50
CA GLY A 148 4.73 12.34 -7.49
C GLY A 148 4.38 12.86 -8.87
N VAL A 149 3.26 13.55 -8.95
CA VAL A 149 2.76 14.22 -10.16
C VAL A 149 2.46 15.66 -9.80
N ALA A 150 3.01 16.60 -10.56
CA ALA A 150 2.80 18.01 -10.30
C ALA A 150 1.39 18.47 -10.74
N TRP A 151 0.85 19.49 -10.08
CA TRP A 151 -0.54 19.95 -10.35
C TRP A 151 -0.74 20.55 -11.74
N ASP A 152 0.31 21.07 -12.36
CA ASP A 152 0.33 21.57 -13.73
C ASP A 152 0.16 20.45 -14.75
N GLU A 153 0.68 19.25 -14.47
CA GLU A 153 0.53 18.06 -15.31
C GLU A 153 -0.84 17.38 -15.16
N ILE A 154 -1.62 17.78 -14.15
CA ILE A 154 -2.96 17.25 -13.91
C ILE A 154 -4.00 18.23 -14.42
N LYS A 155 -4.85 17.81 -15.35
CA LYS A 155 -6.00 18.60 -15.80
C LYS A 155 -7.09 18.67 -14.73
N ALA A 156 -7.44 17.52 -14.17
CA ALA A 156 -8.56 17.36 -13.25
C ALA A 156 -8.37 16.14 -12.35
N VAL A 157 -9.00 16.17 -11.17
CA VAL A 157 -9.07 15.07 -10.20
C VAL A 157 -10.50 14.94 -9.68
N GLY A 158 -11.01 13.73 -9.60
CA GLY A 158 -12.32 13.47 -9.02
C GLY A 158 -12.46 12.05 -8.48
N VAL A 159 -13.60 11.78 -7.87
CA VAL A 159 -13.93 10.43 -7.38
C VAL A 159 -15.05 9.84 -8.21
N GLY A 160 -14.72 8.77 -8.92
CA GLY A 160 -15.66 8.00 -9.69
C GLY A 160 -16.35 6.93 -8.84
N THR A 161 -17.68 6.85 -8.93
CA THR A 161 -18.50 5.86 -8.21
C THR A 161 -19.25 4.95 -9.19
N LEU A 162 -19.17 3.63 -9.00
CA LEU A 162 -20.00 2.67 -9.74
C LEU A 162 -21.25 2.32 -8.92
N PRO A 163 -22.39 2.06 -9.58
CA PRO A 163 -23.59 1.56 -8.92
C PRO A 163 -23.36 0.14 -8.36
N TRP A 164 -24.22 -0.26 -7.43
CA TRP A 164 -24.16 -1.61 -6.81
C TRP A 164 -24.39 -2.73 -7.83
N ILE A 165 -25.24 -2.46 -8.81
CA ILE A 165 -25.60 -3.37 -9.89
C ILE A 165 -25.40 -2.62 -11.20
N GLN A 166 -24.70 -3.23 -12.15
CA GLN A 166 -24.57 -2.73 -13.51
C GLN A 166 -24.63 -3.89 -14.50
N ASN A 167 -25.33 -3.70 -15.63
CA ASN A 167 -25.52 -4.73 -16.65
C ASN A 167 -26.03 -6.06 -16.05
N SER A 168 -27.00 -5.97 -15.13
CA SER A 168 -27.58 -7.09 -14.38
C SER A 168 -26.61 -7.92 -13.55
N ARG A 169 -25.41 -7.41 -13.25
CA ARG A 169 -24.40 -8.07 -12.42
C ARG A 169 -24.03 -7.23 -11.20
N PRO A 170 -23.80 -7.85 -10.03
CA PRO A 170 -23.30 -7.14 -8.86
C PRO A 170 -21.87 -6.65 -9.09
N VAL A 171 -21.61 -5.39 -8.74
CA VAL A 171 -20.27 -4.80 -8.81
C VAL A 171 -19.53 -5.06 -7.49
N ALA A 172 -18.33 -5.63 -7.59
CA ALA A 172 -17.45 -5.88 -6.45
C ALA A 172 -17.20 -4.57 -5.65
N PRO A 173 -17.37 -4.58 -4.31
CA PRO A 173 -17.24 -3.38 -3.47
C PRO A 173 -15.95 -2.58 -3.69
N GLU A 174 -14.83 -3.27 -3.91
CA GLU A 174 -13.49 -2.72 -4.08
C GLU A 174 -13.36 -1.91 -5.37
N ARG A 175 -14.21 -2.18 -6.37
CA ARG A 175 -14.22 -1.48 -7.64
C ARG A 175 -15.11 -0.25 -7.63
N ARG A 176 -15.97 -0.11 -6.63
CA ARG A 176 -17.05 0.88 -6.65
C ARG A 176 -16.54 2.30 -6.59
N GLN A 177 -15.55 2.56 -5.74
CA GLN A 177 -14.98 3.89 -5.59
C GLN A 177 -13.54 3.89 -6.12
N ALA A 178 -13.21 4.90 -6.91
CA ALA A 178 -11.84 5.15 -7.29
C ALA A 178 -11.57 6.65 -7.36
N LEU A 179 -10.38 7.04 -6.92
CA LEU A 179 -9.81 8.33 -7.25
C LEU A 179 -9.31 8.26 -8.69
N GLU A 180 -9.70 9.22 -9.51
CA GLU A 180 -9.27 9.32 -10.89
C GLU A 180 -8.65 10.70 -11.10
N PHE A 181 -7.47 10.73 -11.72
CA PHE A 181 -6.92 11.97 -12.25
C PHE A 181 -6.73 11.89 -13.76
N TYR A 182 -6.85 13.04 -14.39
CA TYR A 182 -6.82 13.23 -15.83
C TYR A 182 -5.57 14.04 -16.18
N PRO A 183 -4.68 13.55 -17.06
CA PRO A 183 -3.49 14.28 -17.45
C PRO A 183 -3.84 15.55 -18.24
N ALA A 184 -3.01 16.58 -18.11
CA ALA A 184 -3.13 17.85 -18.84
C ALA A 184 -2.75 17.70 -20.32
N ASP A 185 -1.80 16.83 -20.63
CA ASP A 185 -1.27 16.59 -21.96
C ASP A 185 -1.09 15.09 -22.27
N PRO A 186 -1.11 14.69 -23.55
CA PRO A 186 -0.95 13.30 -23.95
C PRO A 186 0.48 12.76 -23.77
N GLY A 187 1.48 13.62 -23.55
CA GLY A 187 2.87 13.21 -23.28
C GLY A 187 3.08 12.69 -21.85
N PHE A 188 2.06 12.77 -20.99
CA PHE A 188 2.13 12.39 -19.59
C PHE A 188 2.57 10.95 -19.38
N ALA A 189 1.99 10.00 -20.11
CA ALA A 189 2.32 8.57 -19.96
C ALA A 189 3.80 8.28 -20.24
N ALA A 190 4.39 8.96 -21.23
CA ALA A 190 5.80 8.82 -21.55
C ALA A 190 6.73 9.40 -20.45
N ARG A 191 6.27 10.40 -19.69
CA ARG A 191 7.02 10.98 -18.57
C ARG A 191 6.89 10.17 -17.29
N HIS A 192 5.79 9.43 -17.13
CA HIS A 192 5.46 8.67 -15.93
C HIS A 192 5.14 7.19 -16.22
N PRO A 193 6.07 6.42 -16.82
CA PRO A 193 5.85 5.00 -17.11
C PRO A 193 5.53 4.17 -15.85
N GLU A 194 5.96 4.61 -14.67
CA GLU A 194 5.64 4.00 -13.39
C GLU A 194 4.14 4.04 -13.04
N LEU A 195 3.39 4.96 -13.65
CA LEU A 195 1.95 5.10 -13.45
C LEU A 195 1.10 4.26 -14.41
N ASP A 196 1.71 3.66 -15.44
CA ASP A 196 1.00 2.92 -16.51
C ASP A 196 0.12 1.79 -15.97
N ARG A 197 0.50 1.17 -14.84
CA ARG A 197 -0.30 0.13 -14.19
C ARG A 197 -1.69 0.59 -13.71
N TRP A 198 -1.90 1.90 -13.62
CA TRP A 198 -3.19 2.52 -13.28
C TRP A 198 -3.84 3.25 -14.45
N LEU A 199 -3.19 3.28 -15.62
CA LEU A 199 -3.73 3.90 -16.81
C LEU A 199 -4.98 3.16 -17.27
N VAL A 200 -6.03 3.91 -17.55
CA VAL A 200 -7.30 3.44 -18.09
C VAL A 200 -7.68 4.33 -19.26
N ALA A 201 -7.80 3.72 -20.44
CA ALA A 201 -8.35 4.36 -21.63
C ALA A 201 -9.82 3.97 -21.79
N GLU A 202 -10.70 4.91 -21.46
CA GLU A 202 -12.16 4.75 -21.55
C GLU A 202 -12.77 6.04 -22.11
N PRO A 203 -14.05 6.05 -22.55
CA PRO A 203 -14.72 7.30 -22.90
C PRO A 203 -14.62 8.33 -21.75
N PRO A 204 -14.52 9.64 -22.07
CA PRO A 204 -14.50 10.70 -21.07
C PRO A 204 -15.67 10.55 -20.09
N SER A 205 -15.38 10.58 -18.79
CA SER A 205 -16.44 10.51 -17.78
C SER A 205 -17.28 11.79 -17.72
N MET A 206 -16.71 12.90 -18.16
CA MET A 206 -17.36 14.22 -18.21
C MET A 206 -16.96 14.98 -19.48
N PRO A 207 -17.80 15.91 -19.96
CA PRO A 207 -17.46 16.78 -21.08
C PRO A 207 -16.15 17.55 -20.84
N GLY A 208 -15.28 17.59 -21.85
CA GLY A 208 -14.02 18.35 -21.79
C GLY A 208 -12.83 17.67 -21.12
N LEU A 209 -13.01 16.45 -20.58
CA LEU A 209 -11.92 15.65 -20.02
C LEU A 209 -11.33 14.66 -21.04
N PRO A 210 -10.04 14.31 -20.92
CA PRO A 210 -9.45 13.26 -21.75
C PRO A 210 -10.07 11.88 -21.44
N GLY A 211 -10.02 10.99 -22.42
CA GLY A 211 -10.43 9.59 -22.24
C GLY A 211 -9.42 8.79 -21.41
N GLU A 212 -8.14 9.15 -21.52
CA GLU A 212 -7.07 8.61 -20.70
C GLU A 212 -7.14 9.19 -19.28
N ARG A 213 -7.08 8.31 -18.28
CA ARG A 213 -7.11 8.66 -16.86
C ARG A 213 -6.38 7.60 -16.04
N TYR A 214 -5.88 8.02 -14.88
CA TYR A 214 -5.22 7.12 -13.94
C TYR A 214 -6.16 6.82 -12.79
N ARG A 215 -6.41 5.53 -12.53
CA ARG A 215 -7.46 5.05 -11.62
C ARG A 215 -6.88 4.34 -10.40
N PHE A 216 -7.10 4.91 -9.23
CA PHE A 216 -6.71 4.34 -7.94
C PHE A 216 -7.94 3.89 -7.17
N HIS A 217 -8.11 2.57 -7.06
CA HIS A 217 -9.21 1.99 -6.31
C HIS A 217 -9.13 2.32 -4.82
N LEU A 218 -10.25 2.78 -4.28
CA LEU A 218 -10.40 3.13 -2.87
C LEU A 218 -11.09 1.98 -2.12
N PRO A 219 -10.68 1.68 -0.87
CA PRO A 219 -11.37 0.72 -0.03
C PRO A 219 -12.85 1.07 0.13
N PRO A 220 -13.73 0.07 0.10
CA PRO A 220 -15.15 0.29 0.29
C PRO A 220 -15.42 0.82 1.72
N PHE A 221 -16.52 1.56 1.89
CA PHE A 221 -17.02 2.02 3.19
C PHE A 221 -16.05 2.91 4.00
N SER A 222 -15.11 3.56 3.33
CA SER A 222 -14.14 4.46 3.95
C SER A 222 -14.59 5.92 3.87
N ARG A 223 -14.10 6.76 4.80
CA ARG A 223 -14.23 8.24 4.70
C ARG A 223 -13.23 8.84 3.70
N LEU A 224 -12.43 8.01 3.04
CA LEU A 224 -11.35 8.43 2.14
C LEU A 224 -11.82 9.36 1.01
N PRO A 225 -12.96 9.13 0.33
CA PRO A 225 -13.42 10.07 -0.69
C PRO A 225 -13.60 11.50 -0.17
N ARG A 226 -14.16 11.66 1.04
CA ARG A 226 -14.36 12.98 1.66
C ARG A 226 -13.04 13.61 2.11
N ASN A 227 -12.12 12.81 2.65
CA ASN A 227 -10.80 13.31 3.05
C ASN A 227 -9.96 13.73 1.84
N LEU A 228 -10.02 12.96 0.73
CA LEU A 228 -9.38 13.30 -0.53
C LEU A 228 -9.96 14.58 -1.12
N GLU A 229 -11.30 14.67 -1.14
CA GLU A 229 -11.99 15.89 -1.59
C GLU A 229 -11.55 17.11 -0.79
N ALA A 230 -11.54 17.04 0.54
CA ALA A 230 -11.10 18.14 1.39
C ALA A 230 -9.62 18.50 1.16
N ALA A 231 -8.73 17.51 1.03
CA ALA A 231 -7.31 17.74 0.80
C ALA A 231 -7.03 18.38 -0.57
N VAL A 232 -7.69 17.90 -1.64
CA VAL A 232 -7.56 18.50 -2.97
C VAL A 232 -8.18 19.90 -3.00
N GLN A 233 -9.34 20.11 -2.37
CA GLN A 233 -9.97 21.43 -2.32
C GLN A 233 -9.14 22.46 -1.53
N ALA A 234 -8.42 22.02 -0.49
CA ALA A 234 -7.56 22.91 0.29
C ALA A 234 -6.34 23.41 -0.51
N VAL A 235 -5.86 22.62 -1.46
CA VAL A 235 -4.57 22.83 -2.12
C VAL A 235 -4.70 23.25 -3.59
N ALA A 236 -5.63 22.63 -4.32
CA ALA A 236 -5.84 22.82 -5.75
C ALA A 236 -7.35 22.76 -6.10
N PRO A 237 -8.19 23.67 -5.56
CA PRO A 237 -9.64 23.61 -5.73
C PRO A 237 -10.09 23.62 -7.19
N GLN A 238 -9.38 24.35 -8.05
CA GLN A 238 -9.65 24.41 -9.50
C GLN A 238 -9.45 23.09 -10.24
N LYS A 239 -8.72 22.13 -9.64
CA LYS A 239 -8.49 20.80 -10.23
C LYS A 239 -9.57 19.80 -9.81
N TRP A 240 -10.32 20.09 -8.74
CA TRP A 240 -11.35 19.18 -8.24
C TRP A 240 -12.61 19.25 -9.12
N VAL A 241 -12.99 18.12 -9.71
CA VAL A 241 -14.20 18.00 -10.54
C VAL A 241 -15.37 17.33 -9.80
N GLY A 242 -15.22 17.05 -8.51
CA GLY A 242 -16.27 16.46 -7.69
C GLY A 242 -16.35 14.94 -7.77
N GLN A 243 -17.46 14.43 -7.22
CA GLN A 243 -17.80 13.02 -7.27
C GLN A 243 -18.81 12.77 -8.39
N TYR A 244 -18.54 11.79 -9.25
CA TYR A 244 -19.41 11.48 -10.40
C TYR A 244 -19.71 9.99 -10.51
N LYS A 245 -20.79 9.67 -11.22
CA LYS A 245 -21.18 8.29 -11.50
C LYS A 245 -20.45 7.80 -12.74
N ARG A 246 -19.74 6.70 -12.58
CA ARG A 246 -19.10 5.96 -13.67
C ARG A 246 -20.06 4.91 -14.22
N ARG A 247 -19.77 4.47 -15.44
CA ARG A 247 -20.38 3.31 -16.07
C ARG A 247 -19.26 2.39 -16.49
N LEU A 248 -19.34 1.11 -16.11
CA LEU A 248 -18.56 0.06 -16.75
C LEU A 248 -18.82 0.06 -18.26
N PRO A 249 -17.81 -0.22 -19.08
CA PRO A 249 -17.99 -0.43 -20.50
C PRO A 249 -19.01 -1.56 -20.75
N PRO A 250 -19.77 -1.51 -21.85
CA PRO A 250 -20.62 -2.62 -22.24
C PRO A 250 -19.76 -3.87 -22.41
N THR A 251 -20.22 -5.00 -21.88
CA THR A 251 -19.56 -6.29 -22.10
C THR A 251 -19.63 -6.59 -23.60
N PRO A 252 -18.54 -6.98 -24.27
CA PRO A 252 -18.63 -7.48 -25.63
C PRO A 252 -19.58 -8.68 -25.64
N SER A 253 -20.59 -8.61 -26.51
CA SER A 253 -21.57 -9.67 -26.77
C SER A 253 -20.94 -10.86 -27.46
#